data_AF-A0A5T0XG87-F1
#
_entry.id   AF-A0A5T0XG87-F1
#
_cell.length_a   1.000
_cell.length_b   1.000
_cell.length_c   1.000
_cell.angle_alpha   90.00
_cell.angle_beta   90.00
_cell.angle_gamma   90.00
#
_symmetry.space_group_name_H-M   'P 1'
#
loop_
_entity.id
_entity.type
_entity.pdbx_description
1 polymer ?
#
loop_
_entity_poly.entity_id
_entity_poly.type
_entity_poly.pdbx_seq_one_letter_code
_entity_poly.pdbx_strand_id
1 'polypeptide(L)'
;NNLFNLYSELSILDMDSSVGFYIDKQDYNKLKNDSIFYKQVIDYLRNFAYELKNRIQIEEDLMLKVEDVLRHLYNNKNARVSAKNILDEELVYIKQHRPDIVASWKYYQEFEKMCKELDGDI
;
A
#
# COMPACT_ATOMS: atom_id res chain seq x y z
N ASN A 1 2.51 3.85 -30.86
CA ASN A 1 1.96 2.85 -29.93
C ASN A 1 0.72 2.20 -30.55
N ASN A 2 0.75 0.89 -30.82
CA ASN A 2 -0.34 0.16 -31.50
C ASN A 2 -1.38 -0.42 -30.53
N LEU A 3 -1.18 -0.23 -29.23
CA LEU A 3 -2.11 -0.67 -28.20
C LEU A 3 -3.18 0.39 -27.94
N PHE A 4 -4.39 -0.07 -27.68
CA PHE A 4 -5.53 0.69 -27.19
C PHE A 4 -5.81 0.27 -25.74
N ASN A 5 -6.04 1.24 -24.85
CA ASN A 5 -6.37 0.97 -23.46
C ASN A 5 -7.89 0.81 -23.32
N LEU A 6 -8.35 -0.42 -23.16
CA LEU A 6 -9.77 -0.75 -22.91
C LEU A 6 -10.26 -0.21 -21.57
N TYR A 7 -9.35 0.10 -20.63
CA TYR A 7 -9.73 0.64 -19.33
C TYR A 7 -10.54 1.95 -19.46
N SER A 8 -10.24 2.80 -20.46
CA SER A 8 -11.00 4.02 -20.70
C SER A 8 -12.46 3.78 -21.09
N GLU A 9 -12.81 2.58 -21.57
CA GLU A 9 -14.17 2.19 -21.95
C GLU A 9 -14.97 1.64 -20.76
N LEU A 10 -14.30 1.26 -19.66
CA LEU A 10 -14.95 0.59 -18.53
C LEU A 10 -15.80 1.54 -17.67
N SER A 11 -15.59 2.86 -17.80
CA SER A 11 -16.28 3.90 -17.01
C SER A 11 -16.21 3.69 -15.49
N ILE A 12 -15.12 3.09 -15.00
CA ILE A 12 -14.91 2.82 -13.57
C ILE A 12 -14.26 4.07 -12.96
N LEU A 13 -15.03 4.84 -12.18
CA LEU A 13 -14.60 6.12 -11.61
C LEU A 13 -13.59 5.97 -10.46
N ASP A 14 -13.53 4.80 -9.82
CA ASP A 14 -12.86 4.63 -8.50
C ASP A 14 -11.85 3.47 -8.44
N MET A 15 -11.32 2.98 -9.57
CA MET A 15 -10.20 2.01 -9.52
C MET A 15 -8.89 2.76 -9.65
N ASP A 16 -7.94 2.35 -8.80
CA ASP A 16 -6.60 2.90 -8.79
C ASP A 16 -5.92 2.74 -10.16
N SER A 17 -5.23 3.77 -10.61
CA SER A 17 -4.67 3.92 -11.96
C SER A 17 -3.52 2.95 -12.30
N SER A 18 -3.25 1.98 -11.42
CA SER A 18 -2.16 1.01 -11.52
C SER A 18 -2.45 -0.18 -12.46
N VAL A 19 -3.72 -0.38 -12.86
CA VAL A 19 -4.13 -1.47 -13.75
C VAL A 19 -4.61 -0.93 -15.09
N GLY A 20 -4.09 -1.50 -16.19
CA GLY A 20 -4.51 -1.16 -17.55
C GLY A 20 -4.81 -2.41 -18.38
N PHE A 21 -5.91 -2.38 -19.13
CA PHE A 21 -6.28 -3.45 -20.05
C PHE A 21 -5.94 -3.00 -21.47
N TYR A 22 -5.03 -3.71 -22.13
CA TYR A 22 -4.55 -3.32 -23.45
C TYR A 22 -4.91 -4.35 -24.51
N ILE A 23 -5.29 -3.85 -25.67
CA ILE A 23 -5.58 -4.64 -26.87
C ILE A 23 -4.90 -3.99 -28.08
N ASP A 24 -4.58 -4.77 -29.12
CA ASP A 24 -4.16 -4.19 -30.39
C ASP A 24 -5.27 -3.32 -31.00
N LYS A 25 -4.92 -2.16 -31.58
CA LYS A 25 -5.88 -1.25 -32.22
C LYS A 25 -6.67 -1.90 -33.35
N GLN A 26 -6.04 -2.80 -34.12
CA GLN A 26 -6.73 -3.50 -35.21
C GLN A 26 -7.78 -4.45 -34.65
N ASP A 27 -7.48 -5.14 -33.55
CA ASP A 27 -8.41 -6.06 -32.91
C ASP A 27 -9.49 -5.32 -32.11
N TYR A 28 -9.18 -4.16 -31.53
CA TYR A 28 -10.20 -3.26 -30.96
C TYR A 28 -11.21 -2.83 -32.02
N ASN A 29 -10.76 -2.46 -33.23
CA ASN A 29 -11.68 -2.08 -34.30
C ASN A 29 -12.59 -3.26 -34.72
N LYS A 30 -12.06 -4.49 -34.76
CA LYS A 30 -12.87 -5.70 -35.01
C LYS A 30 -13.87 -5.91 -33.88
N LEU A 31 -13.44 -5.80 -32.62
CA LEU A 31 -14.28 -5.95 -31.43
C LEU A 31 -15.42 -4.92 -31.44
N LYS A 32 -15.14 -3.66 -31.76
CA LYS A 32 -16.13 -2.57 -31.77
C LYS A 32 -17.21 -2.74 -32.84
N ASN A 33 -16.90 -3.44 -33.93
CA ASN A 33 -17.85 -3.72 -35.01
C ASN A 33 -18.88 -4.80 -34.63
N ASP A 34 -18.59 -5.62 -33.61
CA ASP A 34 -19.54 -6.57 -33.02
C ASP A 34 -20.06 -6.02 -31.68
N SER A 35 -21.20 -5.35 -31.70
CA SER A 35 -21.74 -4.67 -30.50
C SER A 35 -22.10 -5.63 -29.37
N ILE A 36 -22.49 -6.87 -29.68
CA ILE A 36 -22.86 -7.88 -28.69
C ILE A 36 -21.59 -8.39 -28.01
N PHE A 37 -20.60 -8.81 -28.80
CA PHE A 37 -19.34 -9.30 -28.26
C PHE A 37 -18.55 -8.20 -27.54
N TYR A 38 -18.56 -6.97 -28.07
CA TYR A 38 -18.00 -5.79 -27.40
C TYR A 38 -18.56 -5.63 -25.99
N LYS A 39 -19.89 -5.64 -25.86
CA LYS A 39 -20.54 -5.49 -24.55
C LYS A 39 -20.15 -6.61 -23.59
N GLN A 40 -20.12 -7.86 -24.06
CA GLN A 40 -19.71 -9.01 -23.24
C GLN A 40 -18.27 -8.87 -22.71
N VAL A 41 -17.33 -8.43 -23.56
CA VAL A 41 -15.94 -8.20 -23.17
C VAL A 41 -15.85 -7.08 -22.13
N ILE A 42 -16.52 -5.95 -22.37
CA ILE A 42 -16.53 -4.82 -21.43
C ILE A 42 -17.15 -5.19 -20.08
N ASP A 43 -18.27 -5.91 -20.09
CA ASP A 43 -18.94 -6.36 -18.85
C ASP A 43 -18.06 -7.36 -18.08
N TYR A 44 -17.39 -8.28 -18.77
CA TYR A 44 -16.42 -9.20 -18.15
C TYR A 44 -15.25 -8.44 -17.51
N LEU A 45 -14.62 -7.52 -18.26
CA LEU A 45 -13.48 -6.75 -17.77
C LEU A 45 -13.87 -5.86 -16.59
N ARG A 46 -15.08 -5.30 -16.59
CA ARG A 46 -15.60 -4.53 -15.45
C ARG A 46 -15.74 -5.40 -14.20
N ASN A 47 -16.30 -6.60 -14.33
CA ASN A 47 -16.44 -7.52 -13.20
C ASN A 47 -15.07 -7.97 -12.69
N PHE A 48 -14.16 -8.33 -13.59
CA PHE A 48 -12.79 -8.71 -13.23
C PHE A 48 -12.06 -7.57 -12.50
N ALA A 49 -12.18 -6.34 -13.00
CA ALA A 49 -11.64 -5.16 -12.36
C ALA A 49 -12.20 -4.98 -10.94
N TYR A 50 -13.51 -5.10 -10.76
CA TYR A 50 -14.12 -5.02 -9.43
C TYR A 50 -13.57 -6.08 -8.46
N GLU A 51 -13.49 -7.34 -8.88
CA GLU A 51 -12.95 -8.42 -8.04
C GLU A 51 -11.46 -8.24 -7.73
N LEU A 52 -10.68 -7.73 -8.69
CA LEU A 52 -9.27 -7.42 -8.46
C LEU A 52 -9.11 -6.31 -7.40
N LYS A 53 -9.94 -5.26 -7.44
CA LYS A 53 -9.96 -4.21 -6.41
C LYS A 53 -10.26 -4.79 -5.03
N ASN A 54 -11.28 -5.64 -4.93
CA ASN A 54 -11.62 -6.30 -3.66
C ASN A 54 -10.46 -7.12 -3.13
N ARG A 55 -9.76 -7.85 -4.01
CA ARG A 55 -8.60 -8.65 -3.60
C ARG A 55 -7.46 -7.77 -3.11
N ILE A 56 -7.15 -6.68 -3.81
CA ILE A 56 -6.11 -5.73 -3.40
C ILE A 56 -6.42 -5.18 -2.01
N GLN A 57 -7.67 -4.75 -1.77
CA GLN A 57 -8.06 -4.23 -0.45
C GLN A 57 -7.88 -5.26 0.66
N ILE A 58 -8.21 -6.53 0.42
CA ILE A 58 -8.00 -7.62 1.39
C ILE A 58 -6.52 -7.77 1.71
N GLU A 59 -5.64 -7.76 0.69
CA GLU A 59 -4.19 -7.86 0.92
C GLU A 59 -3.66 -6.64 1.68
N GLU A 60 -4.11 -5.42 1.35
CA GLU A 60 -3.75 -4.19 2.07
C GLU A 60 -4.21 -4.21 3.53
N ASP A 61 -5.33 -4.85 3.84
CA ASP A 61 -5.83 -5.02 5.21
C ASP A 61 -5.11 -6.12 5.98
N LEU A 62 -4.55 -7.12 5.29
CA LEU A 62 -3.70 -8.16 5.86
C LEU A 62 -2.24 -7.72 6.02
N MET A 63 -1.79 -6.74 5.24
CA MET A 63 -0.43 -6.20 5.36
C MET A 63 -0.21 -5.65 6.76
N LEU A 64 0.91 -6.06 7.37
CA LEU A 64 1.37 -5.49 8.63
C LEU A 64 1.59 -3.98 8.47
N LYS A 65 0.73 -3.19 9.11
CA LYS A 65 0.86 -1.73 9.13
C LYS A 65 1.80 -1.33 10.26
N VAL A 66 2.41 -0.14 10.16
CA VAL A 66 3.32 0.34 11.20
C VAL A 66 2.58 0.47 12.54
N GLU A 67 1.29 0.79 12.48
CA GLU A 67 0.38 0.84 13.63
C GLU A 67 0.22 -0.53 14.31
N ASP A 68 0.26 -1.64 13.56
CA ASP A 68 0.22 -2.98 14.13
C ASP A 68 1.51 -3.31 14.88
N VAL A 69 2.66 -2.90 14.34
CA VAL A 69 3.96 -3.04 15.00
C VAL A 69 3.99 -2.23 16.29
N LEU A 70 3.60 -0.95 16.25
CA LEU A 70 3.53 -0.09 17.44
C LEU A 70 2.57 -0.67 18.48
N ARG A 71 1.40 -1.17 18.07
CA ARG A 71 0.45 -1.84 18.97
C ARG A 71 1.03 -3.12 19.59
N HIS A 72 1.80 -3.90 18.84
CA HIS A 72 2.49 -5.06 19.39
C HIS A 72 3.50 -4.64 20.46
N LEU A 73 4.35 -3.65 20.17
CA LEU A 73 5.34 -3.13 21.10
C LEU A 73 4.68 -2.48 22.33
N TYR A 74 3.53 -1.83 22.17
CA TYR A 74 2.76 -1.29 23.29
C TYR A 74 2.34 -2.40 24.27
N ASN A 75 1.78 -3.50 23.73
CA ASN A 75 1.25 -4.60 24.55
C ASN A 75 2.31 -5.58 25.05
N ASN A 76 3.51 -5.59 24.44
CA ASN A 76 4.58 -6.53 24.76
C ASN A 76 5.84 -5.80 25.23
N LYS A 77 6.00 -5.68 26.56
CA LYS A 77 7.16 -5.03 27.18
C LYS A 77 8.50 -5.61 26.74
N ASN A 78 8.63 -6.93 26.67
CA ASN A 78 9.90 -7.57 26.29
C ASN A 78 10.29 -7.22 24.85
N ALA A 79 9.32 -7.25 23.93
CA ALA A 79 9.55 -6.85 22.55
C ALA A 79 9.92 -5.36 22.44
N ARG A 80 9.22 -4.50 23.19
CA ARG A 80 9.48 -3.05 23.23
C ARG A 80 10.88 -2.72 23.73
N VAL A 81 11.28 -3.28 24.87
CA VAL A 81 12.62 -3.06 25.46
C VAL A 81 13.70 -3.61 24.53
N SER A 82 13.49 -4.79 23.94
CA SER A 82 14.43 -5.34 22.97
C SER A 82 14.62 -4.42 21.75
N ALA A 83 13.51 -3.94 21.17
CA ALA A 83 13.54 -3.00 20.05
C ALA A 83 14.21 -1.67 20.43
N LYS A 84 13.92 -1.14 21.63
CA LYS A 84 14.49 0.11 22.16
C LYS A 84 16.00 0.00 22.28
N ASN A 85 16.50 -1.08 22.87
CA ASN A 85 17.94 -1.31 23.03
C ASN A 85 18.68 -1.35 21.68
N ILE A 86 18.13 -2.08 20.71
CA ILE A 86 18.72 -2.17 19.36
C ILE A 86 18.72 -0.79 18.70
N LEU A 87 17.61 -0.06 18.74
CA LEU A 87 17.50 1.24 18.10
C LEU A 87 18.36 2.30 18.77
N ASP A 88 18.54 2.26 20.08
CA ASP A 88 19.43 3.19 20.77
C ASP A 88 20.89 2.97 20.44
N GLU A 89 21.32 1.71 20.25
CA GLU A 89 22.67 1.38 19.80
C GLU A 89 22.92 1.78 18.35
N GLU A 90 22.02 1.40 17.44
CA GLU A 90 22.20 1.61 16.00
C GLU A 90 22.05 3.09 15.60
N LEU A 91 21.21 3.85 16.30
CA LEU A 91 20.92 5.24 15.93
C LEU A 91 21.87 6.27 16.56
N VAL A 92 22.84 5.88 17.40
CA VAL A 92 23.76 6.82 18.09
C VAL A 92 24.38 7.82 17.11
N TYR A 93 24.98 7.32 16.02
CA TYR A 93 25.70 8.17 15.07
C TYR A 93 24.76 9.06 14.26
N ILE A 94 23.59 8.55 13.88
CA ILE A 94 22.60 9.32 13.12
C ILE A 94 22.01 10.43 14.00
N LYS A 95 21.67 10.14 15.26
CA LYS A 95 21.22 11.14 16.24
C LYS A 95 22.28 12.21 16.47
N GLN A 96 23.56 11.84 16.49
CA GLN A 96 24.67 12.78 16.68
C GLN A 96 24.88 13.72 15.48
N HIS A 97 24.88 13.19 14.26
CA HIS A 97 25.28 13.97 13.07
C HIS A 97 24.10 14.55 12.30
N ARG A 98 22.94 13.88 12.34
CA ARG A 98 21.71 14.22 11.61
C ARG A 98 20.47 14.02 12.47
N PRO A 99 20.37 14.72 13.63
CA PRO A 99 19.19 14.65 14.48
C PRO A 99 17.91 15.10 13.74
N ASP A 100 18.04 15.95 12.73
CA ASP A 100 16.94 16.40 11.87
C ASP A 100 16.28 15.25 11.10
N ILE A 101 17.06 14.26 10.65
CA ILE A 101 16.53 13.07 9.98
C ILE A 101 15.71 12.25 10.96
N VAL A 102 16.26 11.98 12.14
CA VAL A 102 15.58 11.18 13.18
C VAL A 102 14.30 11.87 13.66
N ALA A 103 14.33 13.19 13.80
CA ALA A 103 13.16 13.99 14.18
C ALA A 103 12.03 13.92 13.13
N SER A 104 12.35 13.71 11.85
CA SER A 104 11.35 13.56 10.79
C SER A 104 10.62 12.22 10.79
N TRP A 105 11.12 11.21 11.51
CA TRP A 105 10.54 9.88 11.53
C TRP A 105 9.34 9.79 12.48
N LYS A 106 8.16 10.16 11.98
CA LYS A 106 6.89 10.15 12.72
C LYS A 106 6.71 8.94 13.64
N TYR A 107 6.78 7.73 13.09
CA TYR A 107 6.52 6.50 13.86
C TYR A 107 7.61 6.15 14.88
N TYR A 108 8.86 6.58 14.63
CA TYR A 108 9.92 6.44 15.62
C TYR A 108 9.70 7.38 16.81
N GLN A 109 9.22 8.61 16.56
CA GLN A 109 8.87 9.54 17.63
C GLN A 109 7.69 9.03 18.47
N GLU A 110 6.68 8.42 17.83
CA GLU A 110 5.59 7.74 18.54
C GLU A 110 6.09 6.58 19.41
N PHE A 111 7.04 5.78 18.90
CA PHE A 111 7.69 4.70 19.64
C PHE A 111 8.48 5.21 20.86
N GLU A 112 9.30 6.24 20.71
CA GLU A 112 10.08 6.83 21.82
C GLU A 112 9.16 7.38 22.92
N LYS A 113 8.09 8.09 22.52
CA LYS A 113 7.09 8.60 23.46
C LYS A 113 6.43 7.44 24.23
N MET A 114 6.04 6.38 23.54
CA MET A 114 5.45 5.19 24.17
C MET A 114 6.43 4.55 25.17
N CYS A 115 7.71 4.39 24.83
CA CYS A 115 8.70 3.82 25.75
C CYS A 115 8.81 4.67 27.02
N LYS A 116 8.87 6.00 26.87
CA LYS A 116 8.94 6.92 28.00
C LYS A 116 7.71 6.84 28.90
N GLU A 117 6.51 6.71 28.32
CA GLU A 117 5.25 6.64 29.08
C GLU A 117 5.08 5.30 29.82
N LEU A 118 5.51 4.18 29.22
CA LEU A 118 5.27 2.84 29.76
C LEU A 118 6.41 2.29 30.63
N ASP A 119 7.64 2.69 30.36
CA ASP A 119 8.83 2.16 31.04
C ASP A 119 9.61 3.24 31.79
N GLY A 120 9.46 4.52 31.43
CA GLY A 120 10.27 5.61 31.96
C GLY A 120 11.55 5.81 31.14
N ASP A 121 12.54 6.50 31.70
CA ASP A 121 13.85 6.69 31.08
C ASP A 121 14.75 5.45 31.31
N ILE A 122 14.30 4.26 30.87
CA ILE A 122 15.12 3.02 30.87
C ILE A 122 15.97 2.98 29.61
#